data_AF-E4UVI6-F1
#
_entry.id   AF-E4UVI6-F1
#
_cell.length_a   1.000
_cell.length_b   1.000
_cell.length_c   1.000
_cell.angle_alpha   90.00
_cell.angle_beta   90.00
_cell.angle_gamma   90.00
#
_symmetry.space_group_name_H-M   'P 1'
#
loop_
_entity.id
_entity.type
_entity.pdbx_description
1 polymer ?
#
loop_
_entity_poly.entity_id
_entity_poly.type
_entity_poly.pdbx_seq_one_letter_code
_entity_poly.pdbx_strand_id
1 'polypeptide(L)'
;MVISFALPTTSHVQFQSFIHSNTHPSLPQVGSTARHGLRVALKKHKRLTPAQQASHLPHVLIALNEYIPYLSAISRGLSSNSWREDAAAEDAEGGRRSQDVEGIDILLRSEIEVEWRPTLSSMSTISMLRQTAMRGNDSSSSSSSARVKGRGLDFEIAFVLSTLAYVHSSLARTKYLTTLYSAHTPTVEQKVAAIQAATKHLLQVSSIHSYLATFSPVSISAPSNTYTPGDSGAEMLKIPVPDLDPSMQSALSSLALAEATLLAVLKDDAFISACIQSRNKNDTEWMIKSPDIPKVRTLLFARLCVRAAEYAEQAAASAGMLQKGKGSHGDTGSERKIDSDLVNYMTTLAKVARAKACRFFGIDAEMSGKVGEGIAWLRAARAVLGFKGSTAEADAEKPSKSRLGGFSRLKKEWSERKEEKKIEKVATSSKASELETDIDYGDDAGREEEGRVIDILEKKWMKMNDTVNTQLIPSSSSYAANLPSGRDILTPPALYVPPMLEPEQLVRLRAPAEPIDSSVEVESSEGEDEKETSRSYY
;
A
#
# COMPACT_ATOMS: atom_id res chain seq x y z
N MET A 1 5.64 9.57 -2.50
CA MET A 1 4.43 9.29 -3.30
C MET A 1 4.32 7.79 -3.59
N VAL A 2 4.55 6.94 -2.59
CA VAL A 2 4.18 5.51 -2.58
C VAL A 2 3.89 5.19 -1.12
N ILE A 3 2.72 4.67 -0.80
CA ILE A 3 2.35 4.36 0.60
C ILE A 3 3.23 3.24 1.17
N SER A 4 3.48 3.27 2.47
CA SER A 4 4.14 2.17 3.18
C SER A 4 3.11 1.33 3.92
N PHE A 5 2.98 0.05 3.57
CA PHE A 5 2.08 -0.87 4.26
C PHE A 5 2.81 -1.67 5.33
N ALA A 6 2.16 -1.84 6.48
CA ALA A 6 2.59 -2.83 7.46
C ALA A 6 2.28 -4.24 6.93
N LEU A 7 3.21 -5.19 7.09
CA LEU A 7 2.96 -6.57 6.68
C LEU A 7 2.15 -7.31 7.76
N PRO A 8 1.11 -8.08 7.40
CA PRO A 8 0.34 -8.85 8.35
C PRO A 8 1.18 -10.02 8.91
N THR A 9 0.72 -10.57 10.04
CA THR A 9 1.34 -11.76 10.66
C THR A 9 0.31 -12.86 10.85
N THR A 10 0.73 -14.11 10.71
CA THR A 10 -0.17 -15.28 10.80
C THR A 10 0.18 -16.24 11.95
N SER A 11 -0.80 -17.05 12.36
CA SER A 11 -0.64 -18.17 13.30
C SER A 11 -0.01 -19.39 12.62
N HIS A 12 0.24 -20.43 13.41
CA HIS A 12 0.66 -21.74 12.89
C HIS A 12 -0.53 -22.49 12.28
N VAL A 13 -0.31 -23.18 11.17
CA VAL A 13 -1.32 -24.06 10.53
C VAL A 13 -0.59 -25.24 9.89
N GLN A 14 -1.13 -26.45 10.06
CA GLN A 14 -0.66 -27.66 9.40
C GLN A 14 -1.79 -28.24 8.55
N PHE A 15 -1.64 -28.19 7.23
CA PHE A 15 -2.67 -28.64 6.29
C PHE A 15 -2.99 -30.13 6.41
N GLN A 16 -2.03 -30.96 6.80
CA GLN A 16 -2.25 -32.39 7.03
C GLN A 16 -3.35 -32.72 8.05
N SER A 17 -3.67 -31.78 8.95
CA SER A 17 -4.77 -31.91 9.91
C SER A 17 -6.14 -31.68 9.27
N PHE A 18 -6.20 -30.96 8.15
CA PHE A 18 -7.44 -30.51 7.50
C PHE A 18 -7.70 -31.22 6.17
N ILE A 19 -6.65 -31.57 5.43
CA ILE A 19 -6.73 -32.11 4.07
C ILE A 19 -5.84 -33.34 3.91
N HIS A 20 -6.24 -34.22 3.01
CA HIS A 20 -5.47 -35.38 2.59
C HIS A 20 -5.52 -35.49 1.07
N SER A 21 -4.42 -35.89 0.44
CA SER A 21 -4.39 -36.13 -1.01
C SER A 21 -4.01 -37.59 -1.29
N ASN A 22 -4.86 -38.28 -2.05
CA ASN A 22 -4.59 -39.65 -2.49
C ASN A 22 -3.56 -39.68 -3.62
N THR A 23 -3.55 -38.64 -4.44
CA THR A 23 -2.69 -38.53 -5.64
C THR A 23 -1.32 -37.94 -5.32
N HIS A 24 -1.25 -37.00 -4.38
CA HIS A 24 -0.03 -36.29 -3.99
C HIS A 24 0.12 -36.24 -2.46
N PRO A 25 0.41 -37.37 -1.79
CA PRO A 25 0.34 -37.48 -0.33
C PRO A 25 1.23 -36.49 0.43
N SER A 26 2.35 -36.04 -0.15
CA SER A 26 3.24 -35.07 0.48
C SER A 26 2.82 -33.60 0.29
N LEU A 27 1.85 -33.30 -0.60
CA LEU A 27 1.40 -31.93 -0.89
C LEU A 27 0.95 -31.16 0.36
N PRO A 28 0.10 -31.70 1.26
CA PRO A 28 -0.27 -31.00 2.49
C PRO A 28 0.92 -30.71 3.41
N GLN A 29 1.88 -31.64 3.52
CA GLN A 29 3.06 -31.47 4.37
C GLN A 29 4.00 -30.40 3.81
N VAL A 30 4.36 -30.50 2.53
CA VAL A 30 5.26 -29.52 1.87
C VAL A 30 4.62 -28.14 1.84
N GLY A 31 3.31 -28.05 1.58
CA GLY A 31 2.56 -26.79 1.67
C GLY A 31 2.59 -26.18 3.08
N SER A 32 2.53 -27.02 4.14
CA SER A 32 2.66 -26.57 5.53
C SER A 32 4.06 -26.05 5.85
N THR A 33 5.10 -26.72 5.31
CA THR A 33 6.49 -26.28 5.44
C THR A 33 6.73 -24.93 4.75
N ALA A 34 6.23 -24.74 3.53
CA ALA A 34 6.33 -23.47 2.81
C ALA A 34 5.58 -22.35 3.57
N ARG A 35 4.39 -22.63 4.10
CA ARG A 35 3.63 -21.70 4.95
C ARG A 35 4.41 -21.32 6.21
N HIS A 36 5.08 -22.28 6.84
CA HIS A 36 5.94 -22.03 7.99
C HIS A 36 7.09 -21.08 7.64
N GLY A 37 7.76 -21.31 6.50
CA GLY A 37 8.79 -20.41 5.97
C GLY A 37 8.30 -18.97 5.83
N LEU A 38 7.11 -18.78 5.25
CA LEU A 38 6.46 -17.46 5.16
C LEU A 38 6.22 -16.84 6.54
N ARG A 39 5.65 -17.61 7.48
CA ARG A 39 5.39 -17.13 8.85
C ARG A 39 6.68 -16.67 9.54
N VAL A 40 7.78 -17.43 9.41
CA VAL A 40 9.08 -17.08 9.99
C VAL A 40 9.61 -15.81 9.36
N ALA A 41 9.54 -15.67 8.03
CA ALA A 41 9.95 -14.48 7.32
C ALA A 41 9.17 -13.23 7.77
N LEU A 42 7.85 -13.33 7.93
CA LEU A 42 7.00 -12.24 8.41
C LEU A 42 7.29 -11.87 9.87
N LYS A 43 7.47 -12.88 10.75
CA LYS A 43 7.82 -12.66 12.16
C LYS A 43 9.18 -11.97 12.30
N LYS A 44 10.16 -12.39 11.49
CA LYS A 44 11.48 -11.75 11.42
C LYS A 44 11.36 -10.31 10.93
N HIS A 45 10.69 -10.09 9.80
CA HIS A 45 10.49 -8.74 9.24
C HIS A 45 9.90 -7.77 10.27
N LYS A 46 8.85 -8.18 10.98
CA LYS A 46 8.21 -7.35 12.02
C LYS A 46 9.15 -6.94 13.17
N ARG A 47 10.14 -7.77 13.50
CA ARG A 47 11.10 -7.53 14.60
C ARG A 47 12.28 -6.65 14.17
N LEU A 48 12.51 -6.49 12.87
CA LEU A 48 13.61 -5.70 12.33
C LEU A 48 13.32 -4.20 12.45
N THR A 49 14.39 -3.40 12.51
CA THR A 49 14.29 -1.94 12.42
C THR A 49 13.81 -1.52 11.02
N PRO A 50 13.25 -0.31 10.83
CA PRO A 50 12.79 0.16 9.52
C PRO A 50 13.85 0.06 8.40
N ALA A 51 15.11 0.35 8.72
CA ALA A 51 16.23 0.23 7.78
C ALA A 51 16.45 -1.24 7.35
N GLN A 52 16.44 -2.15 8.32
CA GLN A 52 16.63 -3.58 8.06
C GLN A 52 15.43 -4.20 7.37
N GLN A 53 14.21 -3.72 7.65
CA GLN A 53 12.98 -4.16 6.98
C GLN A 53 13.08 -3.99 5.46
N ALA A 54 13.58 -2.84 4.99
CA ALA A 54 13.77 -2.57 3.56
C ALA A 54 14.69 -3.63 2.89
N SER A 55 15.80 -3.98 3.53
CA SER A 55 16.73 -5.02 3.05
C SER A 55 16.16 -6.44 3.12
N HIS A 56 15.16 -6.66 3.99
CA HIS A 56 14.54 -7.96 4.21
C HIS A 56 13.36 -8.23 3.26
N LEU A 57 12.77 -7.21 2.63
CA LEU A 57 11.63 -7.37 1.72
C LEU A 57 11.83 -8.45 0.63
N PRO A 58 13.01 -8.57 -0.03
CA PRO A 58 13.23 -9.64 -1.01
C PRO A 58 13.10 -11.05 -0.43
N HIS A 59 13.48 -11.25 0.83
CA HIS A 59 13.35 -12.56 1.49
C HIS A 59 11.89 -12.92 1.74
N VAL A 60 11.05 -11.95 2.12
CA VAL A 60 9.60 -12.15 2.26
C VAL A 60 8.97 -12.46 0.90
N LEU A 61 9.39 -11.76 -0.15
CA LEU A 61 8.93 -12.02 -1.52
C LEU A 61 9.25 -13.44 -1.98
N ILE A 62 10.46 -13.95 -1.69
CA ILE A 62 10.85 -15.33 -1.99
C ILE A 62 9.92 -16.32 -1.28
N ALA A 63 9.74 -16.17 0.03
CA ALA A 63 8.88 -17.07 0.81
C ALA A 63 7.40 -17.06 0.33
N LEU A 64 6.90 -15.91 -0.12
CA LEU A 64 5.57 -15.81 -0.75
C LEU A 64 5.51 -16.58 -2.07
N ASN A 65 6.48 -16.36 -2.96
CA ASN A 65 6.53 -17.02 -4.26
C ASN A 65 6.75 -18.53 -4.15
N GLU A 66 7.41 -19.01 -3.10
CA GLU A 66 7.51 -20.43 -2.78
C GLU A 66 6.18 -21.01 -2.30
N TYR A 67 5.40 -20.25 -1.53
CA TYR A 67 4.16 -20.75 -0.92
C TYR A 67 2.94 -20.71 -1.85
N ILE A 68 2.76 -19.65 -2.65
CA ILE A 68 1.58 -19.44 -3.50
C ILE A 68 1.30 -20.61 -4.47
N PRO A 69 2.32 -21.24 -5.12
CA PRO A 69 2.11 -22.42 -5.94
C PRO A 69 1.40 -23.58 -5.22
N TYR A 70 1.78 -23.84 -3.96
CA TYR A 70 1.14 -24.88 -3.16
C TYR A 70 -0.30 -24.53 -2.82
N LEU A 71 -0.60 -23.27 -2.49
CA LEU A 71 -1.98 -22.81 -2.29
C LEU A 71 -2.84 -22.99 -3.55
N SER A 72 -2.28 -22.66 -4.72
CA SER A 72 -2.97 -22.81 -6.01
C SER A 72 -3.25 -24.27 -6.34
N ALA A 73 -2.30 -25.17 -6.04
CA ALA A 73 -2.47 -26.61 -6.20
C ALA A 73 -3.54 -27.18 -5.24
N ILE A 74 -3.54 -26.75 -3.98
CA ILE A 74 -4.54 -27.16 -2.99
C ILE A 74 -5.94 -26.66 -3.40
N SER A 75 -6.05 -25.40 -3.81
CA SER A 75 -7.31 -24.80 -4.29
C SER A 75 -7.92 -25.60 -5.44
N ARG A 76 -7.11 -25.93 -6.45
CA ARG A 76 -7.57 -26.74 -7.60
C ARG A 76 -8.00 -28.14 -7.21
N GLY A 77 -7.27 -28.78 -6.30
CA GLY A 77 -7.64 -30.11 -5.83
C GLY A 77 -8.95 -30.14 -5.06
N LEU A 78 -9.22 -29.09 -4.27
CA LEU A 78 -10.49 -28.93 -3.56
C LEU A 78 -11.65 -28.58 -4.52
N SER A 79 -11.42 -27.73 -5.53
CA SER A 79 -12.44 -27.41 -6.55
C SER A 79 -12.73 -28.57 -7.51
N SER A 80 -11.79 -29.47 -7.74
CA SER A 80 -12.01 -30.64 -8.63
C SER A 80 -12.99 -31.66 -8.03
N ASN A 81 -13.17 -31.68 -6.71
CA ASN A 81 -14.10 -32.60 -6.04
C ASN A 81 -15.55 -32.10 -6.03
N SER A 82 -15.81 -30.79 -6.25
CA SER A 82 -17.18 -30.29 -6.33
C SER A 82 -17.93 -30.70 -7.60
N TRP A 83 -17.22 -31.20 -8.62
CA TRP A 83 -17.82 -31.65 -9.89
C TRP A 83 -17.95 -33.17 -9.98
N ARG A 84 -17.35 -33.93 -9.05
CA ARG A 84 -17.29 -35.40 -9.14
C ARG A 84 -18.47 -36.08 -8.46
N GLU A 85 -19.18 -35.42 -7.55
CA GLU A 85 -20.42 -35.97 -6.96
C GLU A 85 -21.59 -35.97 -7.98
N ASP A 86 -21.64 -35.03 -8.92
CA ASP A 86 -22.69 -34.99 -9.96
C ASP A 86 -22.35 -35.82 -11.22
N ALA A 87 -21.09 -36.22 -11.40
CA ALA A 87 -20.63 -36.98 -12.57
C ALA A 87 -20.68 -38.51 -12.39
N ALA A 88 -21.34 -39.01 -11.34
CA ALA A 88 -21.65 -40.43 -11.18
C ALA A 88 -22.89 -40.87 -11.99
N ALA A 89 -23.46 -39.97 -12.81
CA ALA A 89 -24.51 -40.28 -13.77
C ALA A 89 -24.14 -39.64 -15.12
N GLU A 90 -23.34 -40.35 -15.92
CA GLU A 90 -23.44 -40.42 -17.40
C GLU A 90 -22.14 -41.00 -17.97
N ASP A 91 -22.08 -42.34 -18.01
CA ASP A 91 -21.28 -43.05 -18.99
C ASP A 91 -21.87 -42.79 -20.39
N ALA A 92 -21.21 -41.99 -21.23
CA ALA A 92 -21.41 -42.03 -22.68
C ALA A 92 -20.23 -41.41 -23.45
N GLU A 93 -19.40 -42.29 -24.01
CA GLU A 93 -18.64 -42.20 -25.26
C GLU A 93 -18.40 -40.81 -25.91
N GLY A 94 -17.15 -40.32 -25.85
CA GLY A 94 -16.75 -39.17 -26.68
C GLY A 94 -15.40 -38.54 -26.31
N GLY A 95 -14.37 -39.36 -26.08
CA GLY A 95 -13.08 -38.92 -25.56
C GLY A 95 -12.28 -38.00 -26.50
N ARG A 96 -12.46 -36.68 -26.39
CA ARG A 96 -11.35 -35.74 -26.57
C ARG A 96 -10.69 -35.55 -25.21
N ARG A 97 -9.62 -36.31 -24.97
CA ARG A 97 -8.70 -36.11 -23.84
C ARG A 97 -8.29 -34.64 -23.81
N SER A 98 -8.74 -33.91 -22.80
CA SER A 98 -8.10 -32.67 -22.37
C SER A 98 -6.71 -33.07 -21.88
N GLN A 99 -5.73 -32.96 -22.76
CA GLN A 99 -4.34 -33.28 -22.49
C GLN A 99 -3.74 -32.13 -21.65
N ASP A 100 -3.07 -32.49 -20.57
CA ASP A 100 -2.19 -31.65 -19.74
C ASP A 100 -2.77 -30.83 -18.56
N VAL A 101 -3.66 -31.43 -17.74
CA VAL A 101 -3.66 -31.11 -16.29
C VAL A 101 -3.75 -32.41 -15.50
N GLU A 102 -2.65 -32.80 -14.88
CA GLU A 102 -2.59 -33.92 -13.97
C GLU A 102 -3.52 -33.66 -12.77
N GLY A 103 -4.60 -34.42 -12.66
CA GLY A 103 -5.66 -34.17 -11.67
C GLY A 103 -5.14 -34.37 -10.25
N ILE A 104 -5.14 -33.31 -9.46
CA ILE A 104 -4.85 -33.36 -8.02
C ILE A 104 -6.16 -33.67 -7.31
N ASP A 105 -6.25 -34.83 -6.67
CA ASP A 105 -7.38 -35.19 -5.80
C ASP A 105 -7.06 -34.87 -4.34
N ILE A 106 -7.87 -34.02 -3.71
CA ILE A 106 -7.75 -33.62 -2.31
C ILE A 106 -9.08 -33.82 -1.60
N LEU A 107 -9.04 -34.61 -0.53
CA LEU A 107 -10.13 -34.83 0.40
C LEU A 107 -10.02 -33.85 1.56
N LEU A 108 -11.08 -33.06 1.78
CA LEU A 108 -11.23 -32.19 2.94
C LEU A 108 -11.73 -33.03 4.13
N ARG A 109 -10.94 -33.13 5.20
CA ARG A 109 -11.29 -33.83 6.45
C ARG A 109 -12.03 -32.92 7.42
N SER A 110 -11.62 -31.67 7.48
CA SER A 110 -12.22 -30.63 8.30
C SER A 110 -11.96 -29.27 7.67
N GLU A 111 -12.83 -28.31 7.94
CA GLU A 111 -12.69 -26.94 7.42
C GLU A 111 -11.33 -26.34 7.80
N ILE A 112 -10.61 -25.79 6.82
CA ILE A 112 -9.30 -25.15 7.06
C ILE A 112 -9.53 -23.89 7.89
N GLU A 113 -8.91 -23.82 9.07
CA GLU A 113 -8.98 -22.64 9.94
C GLU A 113 -7.62 -21.95 10.03
N VAL A 114 -7.57 -20.67 9.71
CA VAL A 114 -6.33 -19.87 9.73
C VAL A 114 -6.55 -18.56 10.49
N GLU A 115 -5.49 -18.02 11.09
CA GLU A 115 -5.57 -16.71 11.75
C GLU A 115 -4.57 -15.72 11.19
N TRP A 116 -5.05 -14.53 10.86
CA TRP A 116 -4.25 -13.44 10.33
C TRP A 116 -4.49 -12.16 11.11
N ARG A 117 -3.43 -11.38 11.32
CA ARG A 117 -3.54 -10.03 11.89
C ARG A 117 -3.90 -9.03 10.77
N PRO A 118 -5.09 -8.39 10.81
CA PRO A 118 -5.43 -7.34 9.86
C PRO A 118 -4.51 -6.12 10.00
N THR A 119 -4.34 -5.39 8.91
CA THR A 119 -3.44 -4.24 8.78
C THR A 119 -4.16 -2.95 8.41
N LEU A 120 -5.35 -3.04 7.80
CA LEU A 120 -6.14 -1.88 7.40
C LEU A 120 -7.20 -1.48 8.43
N SER A 121 -7.41 -2.32 9.45
CA SER A 121 -8.30 -2.05 10.57
C SER A 121 -7.71 -0.99 11.51
N SER A 122 -8.53 -0.02 11.91
CA SER A 122 -8.18 0.98 12.93
C SER A 122 -7.73 0.32 14.23
N MET A 123 -6.83 0.98 14.97
CA MET A 123 -6.44 0.56 16.32
C MET A 123 -7.64 0.37 17.26
N SER A 124 -8.75 1.08 17.04
CA SER A 124 -9.98 0.90 17.80
C SER A 124 -10.62 -0.47 17.55
N THR A 125 -10.69 -0.89 16.29
CA THR A 125 -11.17 -2.22 15.86
C THR A 125 -10.24 -3.32 16.36
N ILE A 126 -8.93 -3.09 16.29
CA ILE A 126 -7.91 -4.01 16.81
C ILE A 126 -8.02 -4.14 18.35
N SER A 127 -8.29 -3.04 19.05
CA SER A 127 -8.52 -3.05 20.50
C SER A 127 -9.81 -3.76 20.87
N MET A 128 -10.89 -3.57 20.09
CA MET A 128 -12.13 -4.32 20.26
C MET A 128 -11.90 -5.83 20.07
N LEU A 129 -11.19 -6.24 19.02
CA LEU A 129 -10.81 -7.64 18.78
C LEU A 129 -10.04 -8.24 19.97
N ARG A 130 -9.11 -7.49 20.55
CA ARG A 130 -8.39 -7.90 21.77
C ARG A 130 -9.33 -8.05 22.96
N GLN A 131 -10.25 -7.12 23.14
CA GLN A 131 -11.20 -7.13 24.26
C GLN A 131 -12.25 -8.25 24.14
N THR A 132 -12.69 -8.58 22.92
CA THR A 132 -13.58 -9.73 22.67
C THR A 132 -12.86 -11.05 22.90
N ALA A 133 -11.59 -11.16 22.50
CA ALA A 133 -10.77 -12.34 22.78
C ALA A 133 -10.58 -12.56 24.30
N MET A 134 -10.50 -11.49 25.09
CA MET A 134 -10.40 -11.56 26.56
C MET A 134 -11.72 -11.92 27.27
N ARG A 135 -12.89 -11.79 26.61
CA ARG A 135 -14.21 -12.13 27.19
C ARG A 135 -14.68 -13.55 26.88
N GLY A 136 -14.01 -14.27 25.97
CA GLY A 136 -14.22 -15.69 25.74
C GLY A 136 -13.61 -16.51 26.89
N ASN A 137 -14.35 -17.49 27.41
CA ASN A 137 -14.03 -18.25 28.62
C ASN A 137 -12.82 -19.22 28.50
N ASP A 138 -12.02 -19.10 27.45
CA ASP A 138 -10.86 -19.98 27.19
C ASP A 138 -9.60 -19.39 27.83
N SER A 139 -9.51 -19.55 29.15
CA SER A 139 -8.36 -19.15 29.98
C SER A 139 -7.05 -19.89 29.71
N SER A 140 -6.99 -20.75 28.68
CA SER A 140 -5.78 -21.48 28.26
C SER A 140 -5.02 -20.85 27.09
N SER A 141 -5.57 -19.80 26.46
CA SER A 141 -4.91 -19.04 25.39
C SER A 141 -4.38 -17.71 25.94
N SER A 142 -3.21 -17.73 26.57
CA SER A 142 -2.54 -16.54 27.15
C SER A 142 -2.05 -15.52 26.11
N SER A 143 -2.36 -15.68 24.82
CA SER A 143 -2.09 -14.69 23.78
C SER A 143 -3.37 -13.96 23.40
N SER A 144 -3.53 -12.71 23.85
CA SER A 144 -4.59 -11.81 23.38
C SER A 144 -4.35 -11.49 21.89
N SER A 145 -4.76 -12.41 21.02
CA SER A 145 -4.43 -12.39 19.60
C SER A 145 -5.30 -11.33 18.92
N ALA A 146 -4.71 -10.20 18.54
CA ALA A 146 -5.30 -9.23 17.61
C ALA A 146 -5.48 -9.79 16.18
N ARG A 147 -5.63 -11.12 16.04
CA ARG A 147 -5.81 -11.83 14.79
C ARG A 147 -7.28 -12.17 14.61
N VAL A 148 -7.70 -12.18 13.36
CA VAL A 148 -9.01 -12.64 12.96
C VAL A 148 -8.87 -14.08 12.47
N LYS A 149 -9.75 -14.94 12.97
CA LYS A 149 -9.87 -16.34 12.56
C LYS A 149 -10.77 -16.42 11.33
N GLY A 150 -10.27 -16.99 10.25
CA GLY A 150 -11.01 -17.24 9.02
C GLY A 150 -11.14 -18.73 8.75
N ARG A 151 -12.17 -19.07 7.95
CA ARG A 151 -12.40 -20.42 7.46
C ARG A 151 -12.17 -20.46 5.95
N GLY A 152 -11.69 -21.59 5.47
CA GLY A 152 -11.51 -21.88 4.06
C GLY A 152 -10.18 -21.38 3.51
N LEU A 153 -9.82 -21.95 2.36
CA LEU A 153 -8.57 -21.63 1.67
C LEU A 153 -8.61 -20.22 1.05
N ASP A 154 -9.78 -19.75 0.60
CA ASP A 154 -9.93 -18.43 -0.02
C ASP A 154 -9.54 -17.30 0.95
N PHE A 155 -9.83 -17.46 2.25
CA PHE A 155 -9.41 -16.54 3.29
C PHE A 155 -7.88 -16.47 3.42
N GLU A 156 -7.21 -17.63 3.42
CA GLU A 156 -5.74 -17.71 3.43
C GLU A 156 -5.15 -17.07 2.16
N ILE A 157 -5.67 -17.42 0.98
CA ILE A 157 -5.23 -16.87 -0.32
C ILE A 157 -5.37 -15.34 -0.31
N ALA A 158 -6.49 -14.81 0.18
CA ALA A 158 -6.73 -13.37 0.19
C ALA A 158 -5.68 -12.61 1.03
N PHE A 159 -5.33 -13.11 2.22
CA PHE A 159 -4.29 -12.50 3.06
C PHE A 159 -2.89 -12.68 2.47
N VAL A 160 -2.57 -13.85 1.92
CA VAL A 160 -1.26 -14.13 1.31
C VAL A 160 -1.02 -13.23 0.10
N LEU A 161 -2.02 -13.09 -0.78
CA LEU A 161 -1.92 -12.21 -1.96
C LEU A 161 -1.95 -10.72 -1.57
N SER A 162 -2.73 -10.33 -0.57
CA SER A 162 -2.66 -8.95 -0.03
C SER A 162 -1.27 -8.65 0.52
N THR A 163 -0.63 -9.61 1.20
CA THR A 163 0.75 -9.50 1.68
C THR A 163 1.73 -9.35 0.52
N LEU A 164 1.56 -10.11 -0.57
CA LEU A 164 2.37 -9.98 -1.77
C LEU A 164 2.25 -8.58 -2.40
N ALA A 165 1.04 -8.04 -2.47
CA ALA A 165 0.81 -6.68 -2.94
C ALA A 165 1.51 -5.63 -2.04
N TYR A 166 1.43 -5.78 -0.72
CA TYR A 166 2.12 -4.88 0.22
C TYR A 166 3.64 -4.96 0.09
N VAL A 167 4.21 -6.15 -0.10
CA VAL A 167 5.65 -6.32 -0.34
C VAL A 167 6.06 -5.62 -1.65
N HIS A 168 5.29 -5.77 -2.74
CA HIS A 168 5.56 -5.06 -3.99
C HIS A 168 5.48 -3.53 -3.85
N SER A 169 4.48 -3.01 -3.12
CA SER A 169 4.36 -1.59 -2.83
C SER A 169 5.57 -1.07 -2.05
N SER A 170 5.99 -1.78 -1.00
CA SER A 170 7.17 -1.42 -0.18
C SER A 170 8.48 -1.52 -0.97
N LEU A 171 8.61 -2.49 -1.89
CA LEU A 171 9.76 -2.58 -2.81
C LEU A 171 9.79 -1.40 -3.80
N ALA A 172 8.63 -1.02 -4.36
CA ALA A 172 8.51 0.15 -5.22
C ALA A 172 8.91 1.44 -4.47
N ARG A 173 8.39 1.64 -3.25
CA ARG A 173 8.74 2.76 -2.38
C ARG A 173 10.24 2.80 -2.10
N THR A 174 10.81 1.70 -1.62
CA THR A 174 12.23 1.61 -1.28
C THR A 174 13.11 1.92 -2.49
N LYS A 175 12.81 1.31 -3.65
CA LYS A 175 13.60 1.50 -4.87
C LYS A 175 13.57 2.94 -5.36
N TYR A 176 12.40 3.57 -5.31
CA TYR A 176 12.22 4.96 -5.70
C TYR A 176 12.93 5.91 -4.73
N LEU A 177 12.68 5.80 -3.42
CA LEU A 177 13.24 6.70 -2.41
C LEU A 177 14.77 6.62 -2.32
N THR A 178 15.35 5.42 -2.38
CA THR A 178 16.81 5.24 -2.38
C THR A 178 17.49 5.92 -3.56
N THR A 179 16.81 5.99 -4.71
CA THR A 179 17.33 6.67 -5.89
C THR A 179 17.15 8.18 -5.76
N LEU A 180 15.96 8.64 -5.36
CA LEU A 180 15.63 10.07 -5.28
C LEU A 180 16.45 10.82 -4.23
N TYR A 181 16.71 10.18 -3.08
CA TYR A 181 17.45 10.74 -1.94
C TYR A 181 18.89 10.21 -1.85
N SER A 182 19.45 9.75 -2.98
CA SER A 182 20.84 9.30 -3.03
C SER A 182 21.80 10.43 -2.60
N ALA A 183 22.85 10.06 -1.87
CA ALA A 183 23.91 10.99 -1.43
C ALA A 183 24.66 11.65 -2.60
N HIS A 184 24.63 11.03 -3.77
CA HIS A 184 25.19 11.55 -5.02
C HIS A 184 24.06 11.66 -6.05
N THR A 185 24.13 12.62 -6.97
CA THR A 185 23.18 12.71 -8.08
C THR A 185 23.14 11.39 -8.84
N PRO A 186 21.99 10.70 -8.88
CA PRO A 186 21.88 9.51 -9.70
C PRO A 186 21.85 9.93 -11.18
N THR A 187 22.54 9.13 -12.00
CA THR A 187 22.53 9.27 -13.46
C THR A 187 21.10 9.16 -14.01
N VAL A 188 20.88 9.70 -15.20
CA VAL A 188 19.56 9.62 -15.87
C VAL A 188 19.16 8.16 -16.05
N GLU A 189 20.10 7.29 -16.41
CA GLU A 189 19.89 5.86 -16.57
C GLU A 189 19.46 5.19 -15.26
N GLN A 190 20.11 5.52 -14.14
CA GLN A 190 19.74 5.01 -12.82
C GLN A 190 18.33 5.48 -12.40
N LYS A 191 18.00 6.76 -12.62
CA LYS A 191 16.66 7.29 -12.35
C LYS A 191 15.61 6.56 -13.18
N VAL A 192 15.85 6.38 -14.47
CA VAL A 192 14.93 5.68 -15.38
C VAL A 192 14.74 4.22 -14.96
N ALA A 193 15.83 3.51 -14.65
CA ALA A 193 15.77 2.12 -14.22
C ALA A 193 15.01 1.95 -12.89
N ALA A 194 15.24 2.83 -11.92
CA ALA A 194 14.54 2.81 -10.65
C ALA A 194 13.04 3.05 -10.80
N ILE A 195 12.66 4.02 -11.64
CA ILE A 195 11.26 4.34 -11.91
C ILE A 195 10.58 3.19 -12.66
N GLN A 196 11.21 2.64 -13.70
CA GLN A 196 10.66 1.48 -14.42
C GLN A 196 10.45 0.28 -13.50
N ALA A 197 11.40 -0.01 -12.61
CA ALA A 197 11.27 -1.09 -11.62
C ALA A 197 10.14 -0.82 -10.62
N ALA A 198 10.03 0.41 -10.09
CA ALA A 198 8.96 0.79 -9.17
C ALA A 198 7.58 0.75 -9.85
N THR A 199 7.46 1.26 -11.07
CA THR A 199 6.23 1.17 -11.88
C THR A 199 5.84 -0.29 -12.12
N LYS A 200 6.79 -1.17 -12.46
CA LYS A 200 6.53 -2.62 -12.64
C LYS A 200 5.91 -3.23 -11.37
N HIS A 201 6.47 -2.93 -10.20
CA HIS A 201 5.92 -3.41 -8.95
C HIS A 201 4.50 -2.86 -8.68
N LEU A 202 4.25 -1.57 -8.89
CA LEU A 202 2.91 -1.00 -8.67
C LEU A 202 1.86 -1.54 -9.65
N LEU A 203 2.24 -1.86 -10.89
CA LEU A 203 1.34 -2.57 -11.81
C LEU A 203 1.02 -3.99 -11.31
N GLN A 204 2.00 -4.70 -10.70
CA GLN A 204 1.72 -5.97 -10.04
C GLN A 204 0.76 -5.78 -8.86
N VAL A 205 0.94 -4.74 -8.03
CA VAL A 205 0.04 -4.40 -6.92
C VAL A 205 -1.40 -4.19 -7.42
N SER A 206 -1.58 -3.39 -8.47
CA SER A 206 -2.91 -3.16 -9.06
C SER A 206 -3.53 -4.47 -9.59
N SER A 207 -2.76 -5.29 -10.31
CA SER A 207 -3.22 -6.57 -10.85
C SER A 207 -3.68 -7.53 -9.74
N ILE A 208 -2.91 -7.65 -8.65
CA ILE A 208 -3.23 -8.52 -7.51
C ILE A 208 -4.49 -8.05 -6.79
N HIS A 209 -4.59 -6.75 -6.48
CA HIS A 209 -5.77 -6.21 -5.80
C HIS A 209 -7.03 -6.26 -6.68
N SER A 210 -6.91 -6.09 -7.99
CA SER A 210 -8.03 -6.30 -8.93
C SER A 210 -8.49 -7.76 -8.95
N TYR A 211 -7.58 -8.73 -8.86
CA TYR A 211 -7.92 -10.14 -8.72
C TYR A 211 -8.61 -10.44 -7.38
N LEU A 212 -8.10 -9.88 -6.28
CA LEU A 212 -8.74 -10.04 -4.96
C LEU A 212 -10.13 -9.42 -4.90
N ALA A 213 -10.37 -8.33 -5.63
CA ALA A 213 -11.70 -7.71 -5.73
C ALA A 213 -12.75 -8.63 -6.42
N THR A 214 -12.35 -9.70 -7.10
CA THR A 214 -13.29 -10.67 -7.68
C THR A 214 -13.72 -11.76 -6.69
N PHE A 215 -13.14 -11.81 -5.48
CA PHE A 215 -13.45 -12.85 -4.51
C PHE A 215 -14.85 -12.63 -3.92
N SER A 216 -15.59 -13.72 -3.76
CA SER A 216 -16.92 -13.66 -3.14
C SER A 216 -16.78 -13.25 -1.67
N PRO A 217 -17.52 -12.22 -1.20
CA PRO A 217 -17.52 -11.82 0.22
C PRO A 217 -17.89 -12.95 1.18
N VAL A 218 -18.64 -13.95 0.71
CA VAL A 218 -19.03 -15.12 1.50
C VAL A 218 -17.82 -16.00 1.79
N SER A 219 -17.01 -16.30 0.77
CA SER A 219 -15.85 -17.19 0.86
C SER A 219 -14.71 -16.65 1.73
N ILE A 220 -14.63 -15.34 1.88
CA ILE A 220 -13.57 -14.66 2.65
C ILE A 220 -14.08 -14.05 3.96
N SER A 221 -15.33 -14.31 4.35
CA SER A 221 -15.87 -13.79 5.60
C SER A 221 -15.34 -14.57 6.81
N ALA A 222 -14.82 -13.85 7.81
CA ALA A 222 -14.47 -14.43 9.09
C ALA A 222 -15.75 -14.67 9.94
N PRO A 223 -16.06 -15.91 10.32
CA PRO A 223 -17.13 -16.15 11.29
C PRO A 223 -16.65 -15.69 12.69
N SER A 224 -17.42 -14.84 13.37
CA SER A 224 -17.21 -14.62 14.81
C SER A 224 -18.03 -15.64 15.61
N ASN A 225 -17.35 -16.39 16.48
CA ASN A 225 -18.01 -17.27 17.45
C ASN A 225 -18.58 -16.52 18.67
N THR A 226 -18.72 -15.19 18.61
CA THR A 226 -19.39 -14.44 19.68
C THR A 226 -20.88 -14.75 19.71
N TYR A 227 -21.26 -15.70 20.56
CA TYR A 227 -22.63 -15.92 21.02
C TYR A 227 -23.07 -14.73 21.87
N THR A 228 -24.08 -13.99 21.42
CA THR A 228 -24.89 -13.14 22.31
C THR A 228 -26.16 -13.90 22.65
N PRO A 229 -26.38 -14.31 23.93
CA PRO A 229 -27.66 -14.87 24.33
C PRO A 229 -28.69 -13.73 24.31
N GLY A 230 -29.55 -13.72 23.30
CA GLY A 230 -30.72 -12.86 23.18
C GLY A 230 -31.86 -13.66 22.56
N ASP A 231 -33.10 -13.39 23.00
CA ASP A 231 -34.35 -14.14 22.81
C ASP A 231 -34.84 -14.30 21.34
N SER A 232 -33.98 -14.20 20.33
CA SER A 232 -34.37 -14.24 18.92
C SER A 232 -33.26 -14.80 18.03
N GLY A 233 -32.98 -16.10 18.13
CA GLY A 233 -32.14 -16.84 17.18
C GLY A 233 -30.64 -16.51 17.25
N ALA A 234 -29.80 -17.53 17.06
CA ALA A 234 -28.35 -17.34 17.05
C ALA A 234 -27.91 -16.63 15.77
N GLU A 235 -27.66 -15.32 15.83
CA GLU A 235 -27.11 -14.55 14.71
C GLU A 235 -25.58 -14.48 14.80
N MET A 236 -24.89 -15.04 13.81
CA MET A 236 -23.42 -15.03 13.74
C MET A 236 -22.92 -13.62 13.41
N LEU A 237 -22.32 -12.94 14.39
CA LEU A 237 -21.74 -11.60 14.20
C LEU A 237 -20.60 -11.68 13.15
N LYS A 238 -20.77 -11.03 11.99
CA LYS A 238 -19.70 -10.91 10.99
C LYS A 238 -18.81 -9.74 11.37
N ILE A 239 -17.57 -10.00 11.78
CA ILE A 239 -16.59 -8.94 12.01
C ILE A 239 -16.16 -8.40 10.64
N PRO A 240 -16.38 -7.11 10.34
CA PRO A 240 -15.92 -6.54 9.09
C PRO A 240 -14.40 -6.43 9.11
N VAL A 241 -13.73 -7.11 8.18
CA VAL A 241 -12.29 -7.04 7.97
C VAL A 241 -12.04 -6.25 6.69
N PRO A 242 -11.63 -4.96 6.76
CA PRO A 242 -11.40 -4.14 5.58
C PRO A 242 -10.36 -4.73 4.63
N ASP A 243 -9.35 -5.43 5.16
CA ASP A 243 -8.34 -6.15 4.39
C ASP A 243 -8.94 -7.17 3.40
N LEU A 244 -10.18 -7.62 3.60
CA LEU A 244 -10.85 -8.60 2.74
C LEU A 244 -12.02 -8.01 1.95
N ASP A 245 -12.39 -6.74 2.18
CA ASP A 245 -13.55 -6.16 1.50
C ASP A 245 -13.24 -5.91 0.01
N PRO A 246 -14.02 -6.43 -0.94
CA PRO A 246 -13.74 -6.25 -2.37
C PRO A 246 -13.71 -4.80 -2.82
N SER A 247 -14.48 -3.92 -2.17
CA SER A 247 -14.47 -2.48 -2.48
C SER A 247 -13.16 -1.83 -2.01
N MET A 248 -12.61 -2.29 -0.88
CA MET A 248 -11.29 -1.88 -0.40
C MET A 248 -10.19 -2.38 -1.33
N GLN A 249 -10.28 -3.64 -1.78
CA GLN A 249 -9.34 -4.21 -2.76
C GLN A 249 -9.34 -3.41 -4.07
N SER A 250 -10.53 -3.05 -4.59
CA SER A 250 -10.65 -2.17 -5.76
C SER A 250 -10.04 -0.77 -5.52
N ALA A 251 -10.24 -0.20 -4.33
CA ALA A 251 -9.64 1.09 -3.96
C ALA A 251 -8.10 1.03 -3.89
N LEU A 252 -7.53 -0.05 -3.35
CA LEU A 252 -6.06 -0.26 -3.34
C LEU A 252 -5.50 -0.45 -4.75
N SER A 253 -6.24 -1.11 -5.64
CA SER A 253 -5.86 -1.21 -7.06
C SER A 253 -5.81 0.16 -7.73
N SER A 254 -6.84 1.00 -7.52
CA SER A 254 -6.86 2.38 -8.04
C SER A 254 -5.75 3.25 -7.44
N LEU A 255 -5.45 3.09 -6.14
CA LEU A 255 -4.34 3.79 -5.50
C LEU A 255 -3.00 3.45 -6.16
N ALA A 256 -2.74 2.17 -6.42
CA ALA A 256 -1.51 1.74 -7.07
C ALA A 256 -1.36 2.30 -8.50
N LEU A 257 -2.47 2.42 -9.25
CA LEU A 257 -2.47 3.08 -10.56
C LEU A 257 -2.20 4.59 -10.45
N ALA A 258 -2.73 5.26 -9.43
CA ALA A 258 -2.44 6.68 -9.17
C ALA A 258 -0.94 6.90 -8.94
N GLU A 259 -0.34 6.10 -8.05
CA GLU A 259 1.09 6.18 -7.71
C GLU A 259 1.97 5.84 -8.92
N ALA A 260 1.63 4.80 -9.68
CA ALA A 260 2.36 4.41 -10.88
C ALA A 260 2.30 5.50 -11.96
N THR A 261 1.16 6.17 -12.11
CA THR A 261 0.99 7.29 -13.05
C THR A 261 1.84 8.50 -12.64
N LEU A 262 1.94 8.80 -11.34
CA LEU A 262 2.81 9.87 -10.84
C LEU A 262 4.30 9.55 -11.00
N LEU A 263 4.72 8.30 -10.85
CA LEU A 263 6.10 7.89 -11.12
C LEU A 263 6.50 8.14 -12.58
N ALA A 264 5.57 7.95 -13.53
CA ALA A 264 5.83 8.25 -14.95
C ALA A 264 6.10 9.74 -15.21
N VAL A 265 5.48 10.63 -14.42
CA VAL A 265 5.72 12.08 -14.49
C VAL A 265 7.04 12.44 -13.81
N LEU A 266 7.32 11.85 -12.65
CA LEU A 266 8.54 12.11 -11.88
C LEU A 266 9.82 11.79 -12.64
N LYS A 267 9.76 10.86 -13.60
CA LYS A 267 10.87 10.51 -14.49
C LYS A 267 11.50 11.72 -15.17
N ASP A 268 10.68 12.67 -15.60
CA ASP A 268 11.11 13.83 -16.35
C ASP A 268 10.84 15.15 -15.58
N ASP A 269 10.45 15.08 -14.30
CA ASP A 269 10.17 16.24 -13.44
C ASP A 269 11.46 16.78 -12.81
N ALA A 270 12.11 17.68 -13.54
CA ALA A 270 13.39 18.24 -13.15
C ALA A 270 13.29 19.15 -11.90
N PHE A 271 12.14 19.76 -11.63
CA PHE A 271 11.96 20.66 -10.48
C PHE A 271 11.89 19.92 -9.15
N ILE A 272 11.21 18.77 -9.09
CA ILE A 272 11.18 17.95 -7.88
C ILE A 272 12.57 17.42 -7.57
N SER A 273 13.28 16.89 -8.60
CA SER A 273 14.66 16.43 -8.43
C SER A 273 15.54 17.54 -7.86
N ALA A 274 15.49 18.75 -8.44
CA ALA A 274 16.30 19.87 -7.99
C ALA A 274 15.96 20.34 -6.58
N CYS A 275 14.68 20.34 -6.19
CA CYS A 275 14.26 20.71 -4.83
C CYS A 275 14.74 19.71 -3.78
N ILE A 276 14.83 18.44 -4.15
CA ILE A 276 15.34 17.39 -3.24
C ILE A 276 16.86 17.46 -3.16
N GLN A 277 17.53 17.64 -4.30
CA GLN A 277 18.99 17.73 -4.39
C GLN A 277 19.57 18.96 -3.69
N SER A 278 18.87 20.10 -3.73
CA SER A 278 19.31 21.31 -3.01
C SER A 278 19.39 21.12 -1.48
N ARG A 279 18.77 20.07 -0.94
CA ARG A 279 18.83 19.68 0.48
C ARG A 279 20.08 18.87 0.78
N ASN A 280 20.65 18.22 -0.22
CA ASN A 280 21.83 17.39 -0.07
C ASN A 280 23.08 18.27 -0.17
N LYS A 281 23.74 18.51 0.97
CA LYS A 281 24.99 19.31 1.03
C LYS A 281 26.12 18.73 0.17
N ASN A 282 26.05 17.44 -0.15
CA ASN A 282 27.04 16.73 -0.94
C ASN A 282 26.75 16.78 -2.45
N ASP A 283 25.57 17.26 -2.85
CA ASP A 283 25.19 17.45 -4.24
C ASP A 283 25.42 18.90 -4.65
N THR A 284 26.42 19.13 -5.51
CA THR A 284 26.75 20.44 -6.07
C THR A 284 26.35 20.57 -7.54
N GLU A 285 25.72 19.56 -8.14
CA GLU A 285 25.45 19.53 -9.58
C GLU A 285 24.40 20.57 -9.99
N TRP A 286 23.42 20.82 -9.11
CA TRP A 286 22.43 21.88 -9.29
C TRP A 286 23.04 23.29 -9.37
N MET A 287 24.26 23.48 -8.84
CA MET A 287 25.01 24.74 -8.95
C MET A 287 25.61 24.94 -10.35
N ILE A 288 25.77 23.86 -11.12
CA ILE A 288 26.43 23.86 -12.43
C ILE A 288 25.42 24.07 -13.56
N LYS A 289 24.20 23.52 -13.44
CA LYS A 289 23.16 23.64 -14.48
C LYS A 289 21.76 23.75 -13.90
N SER A 290 20.99 24.73 -14.38
CA SER A 290 19.56 24.82 -14.07
C SER A 290 18.78 23.65 -14.70
N PRO A 291 17.77 23.09 -14.01
CA PRO A 291 16.97 22.00 -14.55
C PRO A 291 16.23 22.44 -15.81
N ASP A 292 16.40 21.70 -16.91
CA ASP A 292 15.74 21.96 -18.20
C ASP A 292 14.60 20.96 -18.41
N ILE A 293 13.39 21.44 -18.69
CA ILE A 293 12.23 20.59 -18.99
C ILE A 293 11.96 20.67 -20.50
N PRO A 294 12.01 19.53 -21.21
CA PRO A 294 11.63 19.51 -22.63
C PRO A 294 10.20 20.03 -22.84
N LYS A 295 10.08 21.15 -23.57
CA LYS A 295 8.83 21.90 -23.80
C LYS A 295 7.64 21.05 -24.26
N VAL A 296 7.89 19.97 -24.99
CA VAL A 296 6.87 19.14 -25.66
C VAL A 296 6.06 18.25 -24.69
N ARG A 297 6.48 18.09 -23.43
CA ARG A 297 5.82 17.14 -22.49
C ARG A 297 4.99 17.79 -21.38
N THR A 298 5.02 19.10 -21.22
CA THR A 298 4.41 19.77 -20.05
C THR A 298 2.89 19.56 -19.97
N LEU A 299 2.16 19.78 -21.07
CA LEU A 299 0.70 19.53 -21.12
C LEU A 299 0.35 18.04 -20.97
N LEU A 300 1.21 17.14 -21.48
CA LEU A 300 1.03 15.71 -21.27
C LEU A 300 1.13 15.39 -19.77
N PHE A 301 2.17 15.87 -19.10
CA PHE A 301 2.35 15.67 -17.65
C PHE A 301 1.22 16.26 -16.83
N ALA A 302 0.69 17.42 -17.22
CA ALA A 302 -0.48 18.00 -16.57
C ALA A 302 -1.67 17.02 -16.63
N ARG A 303 -1.96 16.45 -17.80
CA ARG A 303 -3.05 15.47 -17.97
C ARG A 303 -2.78 14.12 -17.29
N LEU A 304 -1.52 13.67 -17.21
CA LEU A 304 -1.18 12.48 -16.42
C LEU A 304 -1.42 12.72 -14.92
N CYS A 305 -1.07 13.92 -14.42
CA CYS A 305 -1.32 14.29 -13.03
C CYS A 305 -2.82 14.40 -12.72
N VAL A 306 -3.63 14.92 -13.66
CA VAL A 306 -5.09 14.88 -13.51
C VAL A 306 -5.59 13.44 -13.43
N ARG A 307 -5.10 12.54 -14.30
CA ARG A 307 -5.53 11.13 -14.28
C ARG A 307 -5.16 10.44 -12.97
N ALA A 308 -3.97 10.70 -12.46
CA ALA A 308 -3.54 10.21 -11.15
C ALA A 308 -4.43 10.74 -10.02
N ALA A 309 -4.85 12.00 -10.08
CA ALA A 309 -5.80 12.57 -9.14
C ALA A 309 -7.15 11.85 -9.17
N GLU A 310 -7.70 11.59 -10.37
CA GLU A 310 -8.96 10.85 -10.54
C GLU A 310 -8.89 9.44 -9.94
N TYR A 311 -7.80 8.70 -10.15
CA TYR A 311 -7.59 7.39 -9.52
C TYR A 311 -7.51 7.48 -7.99
N ALA A 312 -6.80 8.47 -7.44
CA ALA A 312 -6.69 8.68 -5.99
C ALA A 312 -8.01 9.15 -5.36
N GLU A 313 -8.78 9.98 -6.06
CA GLU A 313 -10.13 10.41 -5.67
C GLU A 313 -11.10 9.22 -5.64
N GLN A 314 -11.03 8.34 -6.66
CA GLN A 314 -11.79 7.09 -6.70
C GLN A 314 -11.44 6.19 -5.52
N ALA A 315 -10.15 5.99 -5.25
CA ALA A 315 -9.69 5.19 -4.10
C ALA A 315 -10.19 5.76 -2.77
N ALA A 316 -10.05 7.08 -2.57
CA ALA A 316 -10.49 7.77 -1.36
C ALA A 316 -12.02 7.69 -1.17
N ALA A 317 -12.79 7.82 -2.25
CA ALA A 317 -14.24 7.70 -2.21
C ALA A 317 -14.69 6.30 -1.80
N SER A 318 -14.12 5.26 -2.42
CA SER A 318 -14.41 3.86 -2.09
C SER A 318 -14.04 3.51 -0.64
N ALA A 319 -12.85 3.91 -0.17
CA ALA A 319 -12.43 3.70 1.21
C ALA A 319 -13.30 4.51 2.20
N GLY A 320 -13.64 5.76 1.85
CA GLY A 320 -14.47 6.64 2.67
C GLY A 320 -15.93 6.16 2.80
N MET A 321 -16.48 5.51 1.77
CA MET A 321 -17.80 4.86 1.85
C MET A 321 -17.80 3.71 2.85
N LEU A 322 -16.75 2.89 2.86
CA LEU A 322 -16.59 1.81 3.83
C LEU A 322 -16.43 2.34 5.26
N GLN A 323 -15.71 3.44 5.45
CA GLN A 323 -15.55 4.10 6.75
C GLN A 323 -16.87 4.68 7.29
N LYS A 324 -17.76 5.17 6.42
CA LYS A 324 -19.05 5.79 6.77
C LYS A 324 -20.23 4.81 6.79
N GLY A 325 -20.04 3.58 6.32
CA GLY A 325 -21.11 2.59 6.25
C GLY A 325 -21.64 2.24 7.63
N LYS A 326 -22.89 2.63 7.94
CA LYS A 326 -23.67 2.00 8.99
C LYS A 326 -23.89 0.55 8.60
N GLY A 327 -23.69 -0.39 9.54
CA GLY A 327 -24.13 -1.77 9.35
C GLY A 327 -25.59 -1.79 8.89
N SER A 328 -25.94 -2.71 7.98
CA SER A 328 -27.26 -2.76 7.34
C SER A 328 -28.42 -3.13 8.28
N HIS A 329 -28.19 -3.23 9.59
CA HIS A 329 -29.21 -3.31 10.63
C HIS A 329 -28.86 -2.30 11.71
N GLY A 330 -29.86 -1.66 12.31
CA GLY A 330 -29.77 -0.50 13.22
C GLY A 330 -29.01 -0.72 14.53
N ASP A 331 -27.96 -1.54 14.54
CA ASP A 331 -27.01 -1.67 15.61
C ASP A 331 -26.00 -0.53 15.55
N THR A 332 -26.02 0.31 16.58
CA THR A 332 -25.21 1.51 16.74
C THR A 332 -23.76 1.22 17.15
N GLY A 333 -23.30 -0.04 17.05
CA GLY A 333 -22.06 -0.50 17.69
C GLY A 333 -20.85 -0.83 16.80
N SER A 334 -21.02 -1.18 15.52
CA SER A 334 -19.91 -1.77 14.72
C SER A 334 -19.61 -1.01 13.44
N GLU A 335 -19.03 0.19 13.58
CA GLU A 335 -18.45 0.93 12.47
C GLU A 335 -17.25 0.16 11.89
N ARG A 336 -17.19 0.00 10.56
CA ARG A 336 -15.99 -0.52 9.86
C ARG A 336 -14.89 0.54 9.90
N LYS A 337 -14.23 0.71 11.05
CA LYS A 337 -13.18 1.71 11.19
C LYS A 337 -11.93 1.25 10.44
N ILE A 338 -11.82 1.70 9.19
CA ILE A 338 -10.59 1.67 8.40
C ILE A 338 -9.59 2.63 9.04
N ASP A 339 -8.30 2.33 8.89
CA ASP A 339 -7.23 3.24 9.25
C ASP A 339 -7.42 4.63 8.60
N SER A 340 -7.52 5.66 9.44
CA SER A 340 -7.69 7.05 8.99
C SER A 340 -6.50 7.55 8.18
N ASP A 341 -5.32 7.01 8.46
CA ASP A 341 -4.08 7.47 7.83
C ASP A 341 -4.04 7.06 6.36
N LEU A 342 -4.56 5.88 6.02
CA LEU A 342 -4.74 5.42 4.64
C LEU A 342 -5.69 6.33 3.85
N VAL A 343 -6.87 6.63 4.41
CA VAL A 343 -7.87 7.50 3.75
C VAL A 343 -7.31 8.92 3.59
N ASN A 344 -6.59 9.42 4.60
CA ASN A 344 -5.91 10.71 4.54
C ASN A 344 -4.80 10.72 3.48
N TYR A 345 -4.03 9.63 3.35
CA TYR A 345 -3.01 9.49 2.32
C TYR A 345 -3.63 9.55 0.92
N MET A 346 -4.69 8.78 0.64
CA MET A 346 -5.39 8.80 -0.65
C MET A 346 -5.92 10.21 -0.98
N THR A 347 -6.54 10.86 0.00
CA THR A 347 -7.06 12.24 -0.14
C THR A 347 -5.94 13.25 -0.40
N THR A 348 -4.79 13.08 0.27
CA THR A 348 -3.65 13.96 0.12
C THR A 348 -2.97 13.74 -1.23
N LEU A 349 -2.81 12.49 -1.67
CA LEU A 349 -2.26 12.13 -2.97
C LEU A 349 -3.09 12.73 -4.11
N ALA A 350 -4.42 12.70 -4.02
CA ALA A 350 -5.31 13.36 -4.97
C ALA A 350 -5.04 14.86 -5.08
N LYS A 351 -4.93 15.56 -3.93
CA LYS A 351 -4.61 17.00 -3.90
C LYS A 351 -3.22 17.29 -4.47
N VAL A 352 -2.23 16.46 -4.15
CA VAL A 352 -0.86 16.60 -4.68
C VAL A 352 -0.83 16.42 -6.19
N ALA A 353 -1.55 15.43 -6.72
CA ALA A 353 -1.67 15.19 -8.14
C ALA A 353 -2.38 16.36 -8.86
N ARG A 354 -3.48 16.91 -8.30
CA ARG A 354 -4.14 18.13 -8.82
C ARG A 354 -3.19 19.34 -8.81
N ALA A 355 -2.46 19.55 -7.72
CA ALA A 355 -1.50 20.65 -7.61
C ALA A 355 -0.37 20.53 -8.63
N LYS A 356 0.17 19.32 -8.85
CA LYS A 356 1.14 19.04 -9.91
C LYS A 356 0.58 19.38 -11.29
N ALA A 357 -0.67 19.01 -11.58
CA ALA A 357 -1.31 19.37 -12.84
C ALA A 357 -1.35 20.89 -13.04
N CYS A 358 -1.80 21.63 -12.03
CA CYS A 358 -1.80 23.11 -12.04
C CYS A 358 -0.38 23.67 -12.27
N ARG A 359 0.64 23.13 -11.59
CA ARG A 359 2.03 23.55 -11.79
C ARG A 359 2.48 23.34 -13.24
N PHE A 360 2.18 22.20 -13.86
CA PHE A 360 2.52 21.96 -15.26
C PHE A 360 1.76 22.87 -16.22
N PHE A 361 0.47 23.16 -16.01
CA PHE A 361 -0.23 24.19 -16.78
C PHE A 361 0.42 25.58 -16.62
N GLY A 362 0.88 25.91 -15.41
CA GLY A 362 1.61 27.14 -15.16
C GLY A 362 2.95 27.22 -15.91
N ILE A 363 3.69 26.11 -15.98
CA ILE A 363 4.93 26.01 -16.76
C ILE A 363 4.64 26.19 -18.25
N ASP A 364 3.58 25.59 -18.77
CA ASP A 364 3.17 25.75 -20.18
C ASP A 364 2.80 27.20 -20.52
N ALA A 365 2.06 27.86 -19.63
CA ALA A 365 1.72 29.27 -19.76
C ALA A 365 2.97 30.17 -19.75
N GLU A 366 3.92 29.92 -18.84
CA GLU A 366 5.18 30.68 -18.77
C GLU A 366 6.03 30.47 -20.02
N MET A 367 6.16 29.24 -20.52
CA MET A 367 6.85 28.94 -21.78
C MET A 367 6.21 29.61 -22.99
N SER A 368 4.91 29.89 -22.93
CA SER A 368 4.15 30.64 -23.93
C SER A 368 4.23 32.17 -23.74
N GLY A 369 5.06 32.64 -22.82
CA GLY A 369 5.24 34.06 -22.50
C GLY A 369 4.12 34.66 -21.64
N LYS A 370 3.17 33.87 -21.14
CA LYS A 370 2.05 34.31 -20.29
C LYS A 370 2.35 34.09 -18.81
N VAL A 371 3.33 34.83 -18.30
CA VAL A 371 3.83 34.69 -16.93
C VAL A 371 2.75 35.01 -15.88
N GLY A 372 1.87 35.98 -16.15
CA GLY A 372 0.75 36.31 -15.26
C GLY A 372 -0.22 35.13 -15.07
N GLU A 373 -0.52 34.40 -16.14
CA GLU A 373 -1.31 33.17 -16.10
C GLU A 373 -0.56 32.03 -15.40
N GLY A 374 0.76 31.91 -15.64
CA GLY A 374 1.62 30.96 -14.93
C GLY A 374 1.55 31.13 -13.41
N ILE A 375 1.60 32.37 -12.91
CA ILE A 375 1.48 32.68 -11.48
C ILE A 375 0.08 32.31 -10.94
N ALA A 376 -0.99 32.60 -11.69
CA ALA A 376 -2.35 32.25 -11.30
C ALA A 376 -2.52 30.73 -11.11
N TRP A 377 -1.94 29.92 -12.01
CA TRP A 377 -1.89 28.47 -11.89
C TRP A 377 -1.14 27.98 -10.65
N LEU A 378 -0.02 28.61 -10.29
CA LEU A 378 0.72 28.26 -9.06
C LEU A 378 -0.07 28.59 -7.79
N ARG A 379 -0.78 29.73 -7.77
CA ARG A 379 -1.68 30.09 -6.67
C ARG A 379 -2.84 29.11 -6.55
N ALA A 380 -3.40 28.65 -7.68
CA ALA A 380 -4.41 27.59 -7.69
C ALA A 380 -3.85 26.27 -7.13
N ALA A 381 -2.64 25.88 -7.53
CA ALA A 381 -1.95 24.71 -6.98
C ALA A 381 -1.76 24.78 -5.45
N ARG A 382 -1.35 25.95 -4.95
CA ARG A 382 -1.18 26.22 -3.52
C ARG A 382 -2.50 26.08 -2.75
N ALA A 383 -3.60 26.60 -3.32
CA ALA A 383 -4.93 26.51 -2.74
C ALA A 383 -5.41 25.05 -2.65
N VAL A 384 -5.18 24.25 -3.71
CA VAL A 384 -5.52 22.81 -3.76
C VAL A 384 -4.78 22.02 -2.66
N LEU A 385 -3.51 22.32 -2.40
CA LEU A 385 -2.73 21.71 -1.31
C LEU A 385 -3.20 22.14 0.08
N GLY A 386 -4.13 23.09 0.19
CA GLY A 386 -4.63 23.61 1.45
C GLY A 386 -3.65 24.52 2.18
N PHE A 387 -2.61 25.02 1.49
CA PHE A 387 -1.72 26.04 2.05
C PHE A 387 -2.45 27.40 2.04
N LYS A 388 -3.24 27.69 3.08
CA LYS A 388 -3.92 28.98 3.22
C LYS A 388 -2.92 30.13 3.46
N GLY A 389 -2.76 30.98 2.44
CA GLY A 389 -2.54 32.44 2.51
C GLY A 389 -1.11 32.99 2.60
N SER A 390 -0.69 33.76 1.57
CA SER A 390 0.08 35.03 1.63
C SER A 390 0.59 35.50 0.25
N THR A 391 -0.28 35.84 -0.69
CA THR A 391 0.10 36.70 -1.83
C THR A 391 -1.13 37.44 -2.35
N ALA A 392 -1.32 38.68 -1.88
CA ALA A 392 -2.04 39.80 -2.52
C ALA A 392 -3.43 39.53 -3.15
N GLU A 393 -4.37 38.95 -2.40
CA GLU A 393 -5.81 39.14 -2.65
C GLU A 393 -6.49 39.43 -1.30
N ALA A 394 -6.37 40.67 -0.83
CA ALA A 394 -7.15 41.19 0.29
C ALA A 394 -7.16 42.72 0.23
N ASP A 395 -7.98 43.28 -0.66
CA ASP A 395 -8.52 44.63 -0.48
C ASP A 395 -10.04 44.58 -0.65
N ALA A 396 -10.71 44.71 0.50
CA ALA A 396 -12.06 45.24 0.74
C ALA A 396 -12.75 44.49 1.92
N GLU A 397 -12.51 45.05 3.11
CA GLU A 397 -13.45 45.15 4.24
C GLU A 397 -14.08 43.87 4.86
N LYS A 398 -13.49 43.42 5.98
CA LYS A 398 -14.13 43.29 7.31
C LYS A 398 -13.14 42.70 8.33
N PRO A 399 -12.92 43.33 9.50
CA PRO A 399 -11.99 42.81 10.50
C PRO A 399 -12.71 41.79 11.39
N SER A 400 -12.61 40.50 11.08
CA SER A 400 -12.96 39.44 12.03
C SER A 400 -11.72 38.69 12.49
N LYS A 401 -11.50 38.75 13.81
CA LYS A 401 -10.43 38.07 14.54
C LYS A 401 -10.42 36.57 14.24
N SER A 402 -9.40 36.06 13.55
CA SER A 402 -9.03 34.64 13.62
C SER A 402 -7.51 34.48 13.73
N ARG A 403 -7.03 34.46 14.99
CA ARG A 403 -5.63 34.18 15.38
C ARG A 403 -5.30 32.68 15.30
N LEU A 404 -5.41 32.04 14.13
CA LEU A 404 -5.06 30.61 13.97
C LEU A 404 -4.14 30.28 12.77
N GLY A 405 -3.71 31.28 11.99
CA GLY A 405 -2.83 31.08 10.82
C GLY A 405 -1.32 30.99 11.09
N GLY A 406 -0.85 31.28 12.31
CA GLY A 406 0.59 31.33 12.64
C GLY A 406 1.21 29.99 13.04
N PHE A 407 0.42 29.06 13.59
CA PHE A 407 0.94 27.79 14.14
C PHE A 407 1.30 26.76 13.05
N SER A 408 0.65 26.79 11.88
CA SER A 408 1.00 25.89 10.77
C SER A 408 2.33 26.26 10.11
N ARG A 409 2.65 27.55 10.05
CA ARG A 409 3.96 28.05 9.58
C ARG A 409 5.08 27.70 10.56
N LEU A 410 4.84 27.84 11.87
CA LEU A 410 5.81 27.45 12.90
C LEU A 410 6.01 25.94 12.99
N LYS A 411 4.96 25.12 12.81
CA LYS A 411 5.10 23.66 12.69
C LYS A 411 5.90 23.27 11.45
N LYS A 412 5.64 23.92 10.30
CA LYS A 412 6.38 23.72 9.05
C LYS A 412 7.85 24.12 9.19
N GLU A 413 8.13 25.28 9.79
CA GLU A 413 9.51 25.77 10.00
C GLU A 413 10.26 24.92 11.05
N TRP A 414 9.56 24.35 12.03
CA TRP A 414 10.14 23.44 13.02
C TRP A 414 10.35 22.03 12.46
N SER A 415 9.41 21.50 11.66
CA SER A 415 9.63 20.24 10.95
C SER A 415 10.79 20.38 9.97
N GLU A 416 10.86 21.47 9.19
CA GLU A 416 11.97 21.80 8.29
C GLU A 416 13.31 21.87 9.03
N ARG A 417 13.40 22.56 10.17
CA ARG A 417 14.64 22.60 10.99
C ARG A 417 15.02 21.25 11.59
N LYS A 418 14.06 20.37 11.89
CA LYS A 418 14.34 19.00 12.37
C LYS A 418 14.79 18.10 11.22
N GLU A 419 14.20 18.27 10.04
CA GLU A 419 14.52 17.53 8.82
C GLU A 419 15.91 17.93 8.28
N GLU A 420 16.24 19.23 8.28
CA GLU A 420 17.57 19.76 7.94
C GLU A 420 18.65 19.25 8.88
N LYS A 421 18.38 19.21 10.20
CA LYS A 421 19.31 18.64 11.20
C LYS A 421 19.48 17.13 11.06
N LYS A 422 18.42 16.40 10.66
CA LYS A 422 18.49 14.96 10.40
C LYS A 422 19.31 14.66 9.14
N ILE A 423 19.12 15.43 8.06
CA ILE A 423 19.94 15.33 6.84
C ILE A 423 21.41 15.66 7.15
N GLU A 424 21.66 16.70 7.94
CA GLU A 424 23.00 17.11 8.33
C GLU A 424 23.72 16.03 9.17
N LYS A 425 23.01 15.37 10.10
CA LYS A 425 23.57 14.29 10.92
C LYS A 425 23.89 13.03 10.11
N VAL A 426 23.07 12.73 9.08
CA VAL A 426 23.32 11.59 8.17
C VAL A 426 24.46 11.89 7.19
N ALA A 427 24.57 13.13 6.68
CA ALA A 427 25.62 13.53 5.75
C ALA A 427 27.02 13.70 6.38
N THR A 428 27.11 13.96 7.70
CA THR A 428 28.38 14.20 8.40
C THR A 428 28.95 12.98 9.14
N SER A 429 28.22 11.87 9.20
CA SER A 429 28.73 10.64 9.79
C SER A 429 29.60 9.87 8.79
N SER A 430 30.90 9.78 9.06
CA SER A 430 31.89 9.00 8.28
C SER A 430 31.74 7.47 8.44
N LYS A 431 30.58 7.01 8.90
CA LYS A 431 30.21 5.60 9.05
C LYS A 431 29.04 5.29 8.11
N ALA A 432 29.31 5.42 6.81
CA ALA A 432 28.35 5.25 5.71
C ALA A 432 27.73 3.84 5.57
N SER A 433 27.95 2.94 6.54
CA SER A 433 27.38 1.57 6.55
C SER A 433 26.41 1.31 7.70
N GLU A 434 26.29 2.21 8.69
CA GLU A 434 25.56 1.86 9.92
C GLU A 434 25.12 3.10 10.72
N LEU A 435 24.24 3.94 10.15
CA LEU A 435 23.45 4.85 10.96
C LEU A 435 22.19 5.39 10.23
N GLU A 436 21.04 4.89 10.70
CA GLU A 436 19.76 5.61 10.86
C GLU A 436 19.11 6.27 9.63
N THR A 437 18.38 5.46 8.85
CA THR A 437 17.28 5.94 7.99
C THR A 437 16.01 6.19 8.80
N ASP A 438 16.05 7.09 9.79
CA ASP A 438 14.86 7.56 10.51
C ASP A 438 14.40 8.89 9.94
N ILE A 439 14.21 8.90 8.62
CA ILE A 439 13.75 10.09 7.92
C ILE A 439 12.43 9.80 7.23
N ASP A 440 11.43 10.58 7.66
CA ASP A 440 9.99 10.55 7.39
C ASP A 440 9.67 11.01 5.95
N TYR A 441 10.43 10.52 4.98
CA TYR A 441 10.35 10.96 3.60
C TYR A 441 9.19 10.28 2.88
N GLY A 442 8.01 10.89 2.93
CA GLY A 442 6.89 10.56 2.05
C GLY A 442 5.67 9.96 2.73
N ASP A 443 5.49 10.23 4.02
CA ASP A 443 4.25 9.90 4.73
C ASP A 443 3.13 10.94 4.46
N ASP A 444 3.47 12.05 3.82
CA ASP A 444 2.55 13.12 3.42
C ASP A 444 2.09 13.05 1.95
N ALA A 445 2.28 11.90 1.28
CA ALA A 445 2.02 11.72 -0.14
C ALA A 445 2.78 12.70 -1.07
N GLY A 446 3.90 13.28 -0.64
CA GLY A 446 4.72 14.21 -1.43
C GLY A 446 4.19 15.66 -1.44
N ARG A 447 3.35 16.02 -0.47
CA ARG A 447 2.72 17.34 -0.36
C ARG A 447 3.71 18.46 -0.08
N GLU A 448 4.68 18.23 0.80
CA GLU A 448 5.69 19.20 1.18
C GLU A 448 6.64 19.48 0.02
N GLU A 449 7.12 18.44 -0.68
CA GLU A 449 8.00 18.61 -1.84
C GLU A 449 7.31 19.39 -2.97
N GLU A 450 6.05 19.07 -3.28
CA GLU A 450 5.29 19.83 -4.27
C GLU A 450 5.07 21.28 -3.82
N GLY A 451 4.76 21.49 -2.54
CA GLY A 451 4.60 22.83 -1.96
C GLY A 451 5.87 23.69 -2.10
N ARG A 452 7.04 23.10 -1.87
CA ARG A 452 8.34 23.79 -2.04
C ARG A 452 8.61 24.17 -3.48
N VAL A 453 8.34 23.27 -4.43
CA VAL A 453 8.48 23.60 -5.86
C VAL A 453 7.59 24.78 -6.22
N ILE A 454 6.32 24.75 -5.80
CA ILE A 454 5.38 25.85 -6.04
C ILE A 454 5.90 27.16 -5.45
N ASP A 455 6.40 27.14 -4.20
CA ASP A 455 6.97 28.32 -3.53
C ASP A 455 8.18 28.90 -4.30
N ILE A 456 9.07 28.05 -4.82
CA ILE A 456 10.25 28.47 -5.59
C ILE A 456 9.84 29.09 -6.93
N LEU A 457 8.93 28.43 -7.66
CA LEU A 457 8.46 28.91 -8.96
C LEU A 457 7.65 30.21 -8.82
N GLU A 458 6.78 30.31 -7.81
CA GLU A 458 5.96 31.50 -7.57
C GLU A 458 6.86 32.72 -7.31
N LYS A 459 7.86 32.59 -6.43
CA LYS A 459 8.84 33.65 -6.14
C LYS A 459 9.61 34.08 -7.39
N LYS A 460 10.07 33.11 -8.19
CA LYS A 460 10.83 33.38 -9.43
C LYS A 460 9.98 34.14 -10.44
N TRP A 461 8.77 33.66 -10.70
CA TRP A 461 7.90 34.22 -11.73
C TRP A 461 7.27 35.55 -11.30
N MET A 462 6.95 35.74 -10.01
CA MET A 462 6.56 37.04 -9.48
C MET A 462 7.65 38.09 -9.73
N LYS A 463 8.91 37.80 -9.35
CA LYS A 463 10.02 38.73 -9.60
C LYS A 463 10.18 39.03 -11.09
N MET A 464 10.10 38.02 -11.95
CA MET A 464 10.20 38.18 -13.40
C MET A 464 9.03 39.01 -13.97
N ASN A 465 7.82 38.82 -13.46
CA ASN A 465 6.65 39.57 -13.87
C ASN A 465 6.74 41.04 -13.42
N ASP A 466 7.13 41.30 -12.18
CA ASP A 466 7.22 42.66 -11.63
C ASP A 466 8.36 43.48 -12.27
N THR A 467 9.41 42.82 -12.77
CA THR A 467 10.60 43.49 -13.33
C THR A 467 10.62 43.58 -14.86
N VAL A 468 10.08 42.59 -15.56
CA VAL A 468 10.21 42.49 -17.03
C VAL A 468 8.87 42.49 -17.75
N ASN A 469 7.92 41.65 -17.33
CA ASN A 469 6.73 41.38 -18.15
C ASN A 469 5.52 42.28 -17.83
N THR A 470 5.39 42.72 -16.58
CA THR A 470 4.30 43.57 -16.06
C THR A 470 2.89 43.08 -16.44
N GLN A 471 2.68 41.76 -16.52
CA GLN A 471 1.38 41.20 -16.89
C GLN A 471 0.42 41.18 -15.70
N LEU A 472 -0.86 41.42 -15.97
CA LEU A 472 -1.92 41.22 -14.98
C LEU A 472 -1.99 39.74 -14.59
N ILE A 473 -2.14 39.48 -13.29
CA ILE A 473 -2.30 38.14 -12.74
C ILE A 473 -3.80 37.86 -12.59
N PRO A 474 -4.38 36.93 -13.36
CA PRO A 474 -5.80 36.57 -13.23
C PRO A 474 -6.11 35.92 -11.87
N SER A 475 -7.39 35.93 -11.46
CA SER A 475 -7.81 35.25 -10.22
C SER A 475 -7.60 33.74 -10.32
N SER A 476 -6.99 33.15 -9.30
CA SER A 476 -6.65 31.73 -9.25
C SER A 476 -7.85 30.79 -9.06
N SER A 477 -9.01 31.33 -8.67
CA SER A 477 -10.20 30.56 -8.28
C SER A 477 -10.81 29.72 -9.42
N SER A 478 -10.77 30.21 -10.67
CA SER A 478 -11.35 29.52 -11.83
C SER A 478 -10.44 28.44 -12.43
N TYR A 479 -9.14 28.48 -12.17
CA TYR A 479 -8.16 27.61 -12.83
C TYR A 479 -8.22 26.17 -12.33
N ALA A 480 -8.37 25.96 -11.02
CA ALA A 480 -8.48 24.61 -10.45
C ALA A 480 -9.80 23.90 -10.84
N ALA A 481 -10.87 24.66 -11.05
CA ALA A 481 -12.19 24.13 -11.43
C ALA A 481 -12.26 23.71 -12.90
N ASN A 482 -11.43 24.30 -13.76
CA ASN A 482 -11.45 24.09 -15.22
C ASN A 482 -10.32 23.16 -15.71
N LEU A 483 -9.83 22.24 -14.86
CA LEU A 483 -8.84 21.25 -15.27
C LEU A 483 -9.42 20.33 -16.37
N PRO A 484 -8.71 20.11 -17.49
CA PRO A 484 -9.17 19.18 -18.51
C PRO A 484 -9.09 17.73 -17.99
N SER A 485 -9.82 16.82 -18.64
CA SER A 485 -9.79 15.40 -18.28
C SER A 485 -8.40 14.79 -18.41
N GLY A 486 -8.12 13.87 -17.49
CA GLY A 486 -6.90 13.09 -17.45
C GLY A 486 -6.62 12.33 -18.74
N ARG A 487 -5.38 11.83 -18.85
CA ARG A 487 -4.99 10.91 -19.90
C ARG A 487 -4.32 9.70 -19.28
N ASP A 488 -4.75 8.50 -19.65
CA ASP A 488 -4.07 7.27 -19.26
C ASP A 488 -2.80 7.07 -20.09
N ILE A 489 -1.72 6.71 -19.39
CA ILE A 489 -0.45 6.26 -19.99
C ILE A 489 -0.17 4.78 -19.69
N LEU A 490 -0.68 4.30 -18.57
CA LEU A 490 -0.59 2.90 -18.17
C LEU A 490 -1.87 2.21 -18.58
N THR A 491 -1.76 1.16 -19.38
CA THR A 491 -2.88 0.24 -19.57
C THR A 491 -3.09 -0.51 -18.26
N PRO A 492 -4.33 -0.62 -17.74
CA PRO A 492 -4.62 -1.46 -16.61
C PRO A 492 -4.05 -2.87 -16.85
N PRO A 493 -3.27 -3.42 -15.92
CA PRO A 493 -2.64 -4.71 -16.11
C PRO A 493 -3.72 -5.80 -16.24
N ALA A 494 -3.38 -6.88 -16.95
CA ALA A 494 -4.21 -8.08 -16.93
C ALA A 494 -4.42 -8.56 -15.49
N LEU A 495 -5.53 -9.26 -15.26
CA LEU A 495 -5.80 -9.88 -13.96
C LEU A 495 -4.64 -10.79 -13.56
N TYR A 496 -4.31 -10.76 -12.26
CA TYR A 496 -3.23 -11.55 -11.71
C TYR A 496 -3.51 -13.04 -11.92
N VAL A 497 -2.48 -13.76 -12.37
CA VAL A 497 -2.52 -15.22 -12.52
C VAL A 497 -1.61 -15.82 -11.45
N PRO A 498 -2.16 -16.47 -10.42
CA PRO A 498 -1.35 -17.13 -9.40
C PRO A 498 -0.38 -18.15 -10.02
N PRO A 499 0.90 -18.16 -9.63
CA PRO A 499 1.84 -19.15 -10.08
C PRO A 499 1.38 -20.55 -9.66
N MET A 500 1.64 -21.51 -10.54
CA MET A 500 1.36 -22.92 -10.29
C MET A 500 2.64 -23.67 -9.95
N LEU A 501 2.50 -24.85 -9.33
CA LEU A 501 3.62 -25.77 -9.23
C LEU A 501 4.01 -26.26 -10.63
N GLU A 502 5.31 -26.31 -10.88
CA GLU A 502 5.84 -26.89 -12.11
C GLU A 502 5.49 -28.39 -12.18
N PRO A 503 5.26 -28.96 -13.37
CA PRO A 503 4.89 -30.38 -13.51
C PRO A 503 5.88 -31.33 -12.81
N GLU A 504 7.17 -31.04 -12.89
CA GLU A 504 8.21 -31.83 -12.21
C GLU A 504 8.09 -31.78 -10.67
N GLN A 505 7.71 -30.62 -10.13
CA GLN A 505 7.48 -30.48 -8.69
C GLN A 505 6.24 -31.25 -8.27
N LEU A 506 5.15 -31.19 -9.05
CA LEU A 506 3.93 -31.98 -8.79
C LEU A 506 4.23 -33.48 -8.78
N VAL A 507 4.99 -33.99 -9.75
CA VAL A 507 5.35 -35.42 -9.81
C VAL A 507 6.11 -35.85 -8.55
N ARG A 508 7.03 -35.03 -8.03
CA ARG A 508 7.77 -35.33 -6.80
C ARG A 508 6.85 -35.43 -5.58
N LEU A 509 5.73 -34.72 -5.57
CA LEU A 509 4.79 -34.72 -4.45
C LEU A 509 3.97 -36.02 -4.32
N ARG A 510 4.08 -36.93 -5.29
CA ARG A 510 3.49 -38.27 -5.24
C ARG A 510 4.19 -39.22 -4.29
N ALA A 511 5.44 -38.92 -3.94
CA ALA A 511 6.15 -39.69 -2.94
C ALA A 511 5.38 -39.62 -1.60
N PRO A 512 5.34 -40.73 -0.83
CA PRO A 512 4.80 -40.70 0.52
C PRO A 512 5.50 -39.61 1.34
N ALA A 513 4.72 -38.96 2.20
CA ALA A 513 5.24 -38.09 3.25
C ALA A 513 6.31 -38.84 4.05
N GLU A 514 7.53 -38.28 4.18
CA GLU A 514 8.51 -38.85 5.11
C GLU A 514 7.91 -38.81 6.53
N PRO A 515 7.95 -39.94 7.27
CA PRO A 515 7.39 -39.98 8.61
C PRO A 515 8.13 -38.98 9.49
N ILE A 516 7.39 -38.02 10.02
CA ILE A 516 7.90 -37.09 11.03
C ILE A 516 8.15 -37.93 12.28
N ASP A 517 9.41 -38.06 12.68
CA ASP A 517 9.78 -38.60 13.98
C ASP A 517 9.10 -37.71 15.04
N SER A 518 8.12 -38.24 15.75
CA SER A 518 7.28 -37.51 16.71
C SER A 518 8.05 -37.09 17.99
N SER A 519 9.38 -37.05 17.91
CA SER A 519 10.34 -36.79 18.99
C SER A 519 11.05 -35.45 18.85
N VAL A 520 10.73 -34.61 17.84
CA VAL A 520 11.10 -33.20 17.89
C VAL A 520 10.07 -32.46 18.74
N GLU A 521 10.32 -32.42 20.05
CA GLU A 521 9.82 -31.35 20.90
C GLU A 521 10.20 -30.04 20.21
N VAL A 522 9.23 -29.45 19.50
CA VAL A 522 9.34 -28.06 19.07
C VAL A 522 9.37 -27.29 20.38
N GLU A 523 10.55 -26.88 20.83
CA GLU A 523 10.71 -25.95 21.93
C GLU A 523 9.74 -24.81 21.71
N SER A 524 8.66 -24.81 22.50
CA SER A 524 7.80 -23.67 22.65
C SER A 524 8.63 -22.62 23.38
N SER A 525 9.44 -21.88 22.63
CA SER A 525 10.01 -20.61 23.05
C SER A 525 8.88 -19.57 23.07
N GLU A 526 7.91 -19.82 23.94
CA GLU A 526 6.91 -18.89 24.46
C GLU A 526 7.37 -18.52 25.87
N GLY A 527 8.36 -17.65 25.96
CA GLY A 527 8.86 -17.22 27.27
C GLY A 527 10.14 -16.42 27.17
N GLU A 528 10.06 -15.21 26.60
CA GLU A 528 10.96 -14.09 26.91
C GLU A 528 10.45 -12.86 26.14
N ASP A 529 9.69 -12.01 26.84
CA ASP A 529 9.81 -10.55 26.84
C ASP A 529 8.59 -9.91 27.51
N GLU A 530 8.72 -9.52 28.78
CA GLU A 530 8.14 -8.31 29.40
C GLU A 530 8.63 -8.22 30.87
N LYS A 531 9.89 -7.79 31.07
CA LYS A 531 10.27 -7.04 32.27
C LYS A 531 10.48 -5.60 31.85
N GLU A 532 9.37 -4.88 31.83
CA GLU A 532 9.36 -3.43 31.76
C GLU A 532 10.06 -2.91 33.03
N THR A 533 11.21 -2.29 32.85
CA THR A 533 11.92 -1.59 33.92
C THR A 533 11.05 -0.43 34.41
N SER A 534 10.27 -0.68 35.46
CA SER A 534 9.73 0.38 36.30
C SER A 534 10.91 1.13 36.93
N ARG A 535 11.26 2.27 36.33
CA ARG A 535 12.03 3.29 37.03
C ARG A 535 11.15 3.81 38.18
N SER A 536 11.46 3.35 39.38
CA SER A 536 11.03 4.00 40.61
C SER A 536 11.57 5.43 40.61
N TYR A 537 10.66 6.40 40.66
CA TYR A 537 10.87 7.65 41.39
C TYR A 537 9.86 7.63 42.53
N TYR A 538 10.29 7.12 43.68
CA TYR A 538 10.35 7.81 44.98
C TYR A 538 11.03 6.89 46.00
#